data_AF-A0A1I1UT96-F1
#
_entry.id   AF-A0A1I1UT96-F1
#
_cell.length_a   1.000
_cell.length_b   1.000
_cell.length_c   1.000
_cell.angle_alpha   90.00
_cell.angle_beta   90.00
_cell.angle_gamma   90.00
#
_symmetry.space_group_name_H-M   'P 1'
#
loop_
_entity.id
_entity.type
_entity.pdbx_description
1 polymer ?
#
loop_
_entity_poly.entity_id
_entity_poly.type
_entity_poly.pdbx_seq_one_letter_code
_entity_poly.pdbx_strand_id
1 'polypeptide(L)'
;MNNMNLFKINILKLALIGLLSSAAFTATANNGENTEDININAPIDLERYKYIALVDSRNIRCVGGVTDLRAYGELTYGLNQNLFTRAAYDWGKENYYYPVIDRNNRLNAVCKSSDFTPVSGDINSDLRFKIFIPSGIQSLKVELSGNNGDADLYIKQGTQPLPFLNDCASENIGSNDSCQVNNPTAGTWHILVHGYSKFSDVKLKVKF
;
A
#
# COMPACT_ATOMS: atom_id res chain seq x y z
N MET A 1 -25.30 -53.23 -42.02
CA MET A 1 -25.53 -52.72 -40.65
C MET A 1 -25.10 -51.25 -40.68
N ASN A 2 -26.02 -50.32 -40.99
CA ASN A 2 -26.76 -49.47 -40.03
C ASN A 2 -25.79 -48.73 -39.07
N ASN A 3 -25.69 -47.41 -38.91
CA ASN A 3 -26.42 -46.20 -39.31
C ASN A 3 -25.38 -45.04 -39.31
N MET A 4 -25.33 -44.10 -40.27
CA MET A 4 -26.17 -42.90 -40.40
C MET A 4 -26.30 -42.03 -39.13
N ASN A 5 -25.61 -40.87 -39.09
CA ASN A 5 -26.21 -39.51 -39.09
C ASN A 5 -25.09 -38.45 -38.94
N LEU A 6 -24.80 -37.59 -39.93
CA LEU A 6 -25.58 -36.50 -40.56
C LEU A 6 -25.34 -35.13 -39.85
N PHE A 7 -24.71 -34.13 -40.51
CA PHE A 7 -25.31 -32.90 -41.11
C PHE A 7 -24.85 -31.63 -40.34
N LYS A 8 -24.53 -30.43 -40.85
CA LYS A 8 -24.77 -29.59 -42.06
C LYS A 8 -23.60 -28.57 -42.17
N ILE A 9 -22.92 -28.33 -43.30
CA ILE A 9 -23.19 -27.39 -44.42
C ILE A 9 -23.75 -26.01 -44.02
N ASN A 10 -22.98 -24.93 -44.27
CA ASN A 10 -23.48 -23.81 -45.07
C ASN A 10 -22.34 -22.95 -45.68
N ILE A 11 -22.21 -23.06 -47.00
CA ILE A 11 -21.49 -22.14 -47.89
C ILE A 11 -22.58 -21.34 -48.62
N LEU A 12 -22.51 -20.01 -48.62
CA LEU A 12 -23.14 -19.08 -49.57
C LEU A 12 -22.63 -17.66 -49.20
N LYS A 13 -22.23 -16.72 -50.06
CA LYS A 13 -22.20 -16.64 -51.54
C LYS A 13 -21.31 -15.43 -51.94
N LEU A 14 -20.61 -15.61 -53.07
CA LEU A 14 -19.93 -14.67 -53.99
C LEU A 14 -20.18 -13.14 -53.89
N ALA A 15 -19.14 -12.33 -54.16
CA ALA A 15 -19.04 -11.54 -55.40
C ALA A 15 -17.66 -10.87 -55.59
N LEU A 16 -17.38 -10.54 -56.85
CA LEU A 16 -16.12 -10.28 -57.56
C LEU A 16 -15.83 -8.76 -57.69
N ILE A 17 -14.57 -8.43 -58.05
CA ILE A 17 -14.08 -7.22 -58.77
C ILE A 17 -13.44 -6.10 -57.91
N GLY A 18 -12.16 -5.83 -58.16
CA GLY A 18 -11.47 -4.58 -57.79
C GLY A 18 -9.96 -4.66 -58.01
N LEU A 19 -9.45 -4.00 -59.06
CA LEU A 19 -8.03 -3.90 -59.42
C LEU A 19 -7.19 -3.25 -58.30
N LEU A 20 -5.92 -3.68 -58.15
CA LEU A 20 -4.70 -2.84 -58.34
C LEU A 20 -3.43 -3.49 -57.73
N SER A 21 -2.42 -3.61 -58.60
CA SER A 21 -0.97 -3.49 -58.39
C SER A 21 -0.27 -4.15 -57.17
N SER A 22 0.55 -5.15 -57.50
CA SER A 22 1.94 -5.35 -57.05
C SER A 22 2.33 -4.99 -55.62
N ALA A 23 2.55 -6.03 -54.80
CA ALA A 23 3.81 -6.21 -54.07
C ALA A 23 3.85 -7.64 -53.50
N ALA A 24 4.89 -8.39 -53.83
CA ALA A 24 5.18 -9.66 -53.17
C ALA A 24 5.48 -9.37 -51.69
N PHE A 25 4.71 -9.94 -50.78
CA PHE A 25 5.01 -9.89 -49.35
C PHE A 25 6.08 -10.93 -49.06
N THR A 26 7.34 -10.55 -49.24
CA THR A 26 8.48 -11.28 -48.65
C THR A 26 8.42 -11.09 -47.14
N ALA A 27 8.10 -12.15 -46.40
CA ALA A 27 8.27 -12.18 -44.96
C ALA A 27 9.78 -12.21 -44.65
N THR A 28 10.34 -11.04 -44.33
CA THR A 28 11.67 -10.95 -43.70
C THR A 28 11.50 -11.31 -42.23
N ALA A 29 12.14 -12.39 -41.79
CA ALA A 29 12.29 -12.68 -40.37
C ALA A 29 13.20 -11.60 -39.76
N ASN A 30 12.59 -10.64 -39.05
CA ASN A 30 13.34 -9.75 -38.18
C ASN A 30 13.76 -10.54 -36.94
N ASN A 31 14.99 -11.06 -36.95
CA ASN A 31 15.71 -11.47 -35.75
C ASN A 31 16.20 -10.24 -34.97
N GLY A 32 15.33 -9.25 -34.79
CA GLY A 32 15.54 -8.11 -33.93
C GLY A 32 15.08 -8.50 -32.54
N GLU A 33 15.99 -9.10 -31.77
CA GLU A 33 15.86 -9.19 -30.32
C GLU A 33 15.80 -7.74 -29.82
N ASN A 34 14.60 -7.20 -29.63
CA ASN A 34 14.39 -5.99 -28.84
C ASN A 34 14.73 -6.37 -27.40
N THR A 35 16.02 -6.47 -27.11
CA THR A 35 16.52 -6.28 -25.77
C THR A 35 16.28 -4.80 -25.47
N GLU A 36 15.08 -4.48 -25.01
CA GLU A 36 15.01 -3.37 -24.06
C GLU A 36 16.06 -3.70 -23.00
N ASP A 37 17.14 -2.92 -22.98
CA ASP A 37 18.21 -3.10 -22.02
C ASP A 37 17.56 -3.24 -20.65
N ILE A 38 17.56 -4.46 -20.11
CA ILE A 38 16.99 -4.75 -18.80
C ILE A 38 17.83 -3.96 -17.85
N ASN A 39 17.34 -2.79 -17.45
CA ASN A 39 17.98 -1.99 -16.43
C ASN A 39 17.86 -2.78 -15.13
N ILE A 40 18.88 -3.57 -14.84
CA ILE A 40 19.01 -4.38 -13.61
C ILE A 40 19.02 -3.52 -12.33
N ASN A 41 19.07 -2.19 -12.47
CA ASN A 41 18.99 -1.21 -11.40
C ASN A 41 17.67 -0.41 -11.39
N ALA A 42 16.70 -0.73 -12.26
CA ALA A 42 15.40 -0.08 -12.23
C ALA A 42 14.63 -0.48 -10.95
N PRO A 43 13.91 0.46 -10.33
CA PRO A 43 13.05 0.14 -9.19
C PRO A 43 11.98 -0.87 -9.62
N ILE A 44 11.58 -1.74 -8.70
CA ILE A 44 10.50 -2.70 -8.92
C ILE A 44 9.21 -1.94 -9.27
N ASP A 45 8.65 -2.21 -10.45
CA ASP A 45 7.39 -1.62 -10.89
C ASP A 45 6.17 -2.17 -10.12
N LEU A 46 5.01 -1.58 -10.36
CA LEU A 46 3.76 -1.97 -9.70
C LEU A 46 3.39 -3.44 -9.97
N GLU A 47 3.53 -3.91 -11.20
CA GLU A 47 3.08 -5.24 -11.60
C GLU A 47 3.98 -6.32 -10.99
N ARG A 48 5.29 -6.10 -10.98
CA ARG A 48 6.24 -6.95 -10.29
C ARG A 48 6.03 -6.92 -8.77
N TYR A 49 5.73 -5.77 -8.18
CA TYR A 49 5.44 -5.65 -6.75
C TYR A 49 4.19 -6.46 -6.36
N LYS A 50 3.10 -6.34 -7.11
CA LYS A 50 1.87 -7.14 -6.93
C LYS A 50 2.14 -8.63 -7.08
N TYR A 51 2.94 -9.02 -8.07
CA TYR A 51 3.32 -10.40 -8.27
C TYR A 51 4.03 -10.98 -7.04
N ILE A 52 5.01 -10.27 -6.49
CA ILE A 52 5.72 -10.68 -5.27
C ILE A 52 4.73 -10.80 -4.10
N ALA A 53 3.81 -9.85 -3.94
CA ALA A 53 2.77 -9.91 -2.90
C ALA A 53 1.90 -11.17 -2.97
N LEU A 54 1.51 -11.59 -4.18
CA LEU A 54 0.69 -12.78 -4.40
C LEU A 54 1.46 -14.11 -4.23
N VAL A 55 2.77 -14.09 -4.44
CA VAL A 55 3.63 -15.26 -4.27
C VAL A 55 4.01 -15.43 -2.80
N ASP A 56 4.45 -14.36 -2.15
CA ASP A 56 4.99 -14.45 -0.78
C ASP A 56 3.94 -14.46 0.32
N SER A 57 2.72 -13.97 0.05
CA SER A 57 1.57 -14.19 0.94
C SER A 57 1.24 -15.68 1.15
N ARG A 58 1.78 -16.56 0.32
CA ARG A 58 1.64 -18.03 0.42
C ARG A 58 2.90 -18.73 0.93
N ASN A 59 3.97 -17.98 1.23
CA ASN A 59 5.26 -18.50 1.71
C ASN A 59 5.50 -18.18 3.19
N ILE A 60 6.53 -18.82 3.77
CA ILE A 60 7.00 -18.60 5.15
C ILE A 60 7.65 -17.21 5.34
N ARG A 61 7.79 -16.37 4.30
CA ARG A 61 8.48 -15.08 4.42
C ARG A 61 7.69 -14.03 5.20
N CYS A 62 6.37 -14.13 5.24
CA CYS A 62 5.49 -13.20 5.94
C CYS A 62 5.15 -13.67 7.37
N VAL A 63 6.16 -13.89 8.22
CA VAL A 63 5.94 -14.30 9.61
C VAL A 63 5.58 -13.09 10.49
N GLY A 64 4.52 -13.21 11.27
CA GLY A 64 4.22 -12.31 12.40
C GLY A 64 3.42 -11.05 12.06
N GLY A 65 3.27 -10.70 10.78
CA GLY A 65 2.61 -9.45 10.37
C GLY A 65 3.28 -8.21 10.98
N VAL A 66 2.87 -7.02 10.55
CA VAL A 66 3.30 -5.76 11.19
C VAL A 66 2.10 -4.84 11.31
N THR A 67 2.18 -3.88 12.24
CA THR A 67 1.15 -2.86 12.41
C THR A 67 1.15 -1.88 11.24
N ASP A 68 0.06 -1.11 11.09
CA ASP A 68 -0.08 -0.11 10.03
C ASP A 68 1.08 0.91 10.01
N LEU A 69 1.45 1.44 11.17
CA LEU A 69 2.54 2.42 11.31
C LEU A 69 3.90 1.81 10.98
N ARG A 70 4.12 0.55 11.36
CA ARG A 70 5.37 -0.15 11.01
C ARG A 70 5.43 -0.42 9.50
N ALA A 71 4.35 -0.91 8.90
CA ALA A 71 4.24 -1.12 7.46
C ALA A 71 4.52 0.17 6.67
N TYR A 72 3.96 1.29 7.13
CA TYR A 72 4.20 2.59 6.52
C TYR A 72 5.68 3.01 6.56
N GLY A 73 6.36 2.73 7.67
CA GLY A 73 7.79 2.96 7.80
C GLY A 73 8.60 2.21 6.75
N GLU A 74 8.32 0.92 6.56
CA GLU A 74 8.99 0.08 5.55
C GLU A 74 8.69 0.54 4.11
N LEU A 75 7.44 0.92 3.83
CA LEU A 75 7.04 1.50 2.53
C LEU A 75 7.79 2.80 2.23
N THR A 76 7.85 3.71 3.20
CA THR A 76 8.56 4.99 3.06
C THR A 76 10.05 4.77 2.88
N TYR A 77 10.64 3.86 3.66
CA TYR A 77 12.05 3.50 3.53
C TYR A 77 12.38 2.97 2.13
N GLY A 78 11.62 1.97 1.65
CA GLY A 78 11.85 1.38 0.34
C GLY A 78 11.67 2.34 -0.83
N LEU A 79 10.70 3.26 -0.75
CA LEU A 79 10.51 4.31 -1.74
C LEU A 79 11.72 5.27 -1.76
N ASN A 80 12.21 5.68 -0.59
CA ASN A 80 13.38 6.56 -0.47
C ASN A 80 14.69 5.89 -0.92
N GLN A 81 14.80 4.57 -0.76
CA GLN A 81 15.91 3.77 -1.28
C GLN A 81 15.78 3.43 -2.78
N ASN A 82 14.73 3.93 -3.45
CA ASN A 82 14.43 3.66 -4.86
C ASN A 82 14.33 2.14 -5.17
N LEU A 83 13.77 1.36 -4.24
CA LEU A 83 13.63 -0.10 -4.40
C LEU A 83 12.40 -0.47 -5.23
N PHE A 84 11.38 0.38 -5.21
CA PHE A 84 10.15 0.23 -5.98
C PHE A 84 9.55 1.59 -6.34
N THR A 85 8.68 1.57 -7.34
CA THR A 85 8.05 2.78 -7.87
C THR A 85 7.04 3.39 -6.90
N ARG A 86 6.74 4.69 -7.09
CA ARG A 86 5.66 5.38 -6.35
C ARG A 86 4.30 4.68 -6.51
N ALA A 87 4.03 4.12 -7.70
CA ALA A 87 2.81 3.35 -7.92
C ALA A 87 2.73 2.11 -7.03
N ALA A 88 3.84 1.38 -6.86
CA ALA A 88 3.91 0.24 -5.93
C ALA A 88 3.73 0.68 -4.47
N TYR A 89 4.31 1.81 -4.07
CA TYR A 89 4.10 2.41 -2.75
C TYR A 89 2.62 2.72 -2.49
N ASP A 90 1.97 3.44 -3.40
CA ASP A 90 0.57 3.87 -3.23
C ASP A 90 -0.36 2.65 -3.17
N TRP A 91 -0.15 1.68 -4.07
CA TRP A 91 -0.90 0.42 -4.06
C TRP A 91 -0.69 -0.37 -2.77
N GLY A 92 0.56 -0.49 -2.31
CA GLY A 92 0.90 -1.18 -1.07
C GLY A 92 0.19 -0.56 0.13
N LYS A 93 0.27 0.77 0.26
CA LYS A 93 -0.42 1.53 1.32
C LYS A 93 -1.93 1.29 1.30
N GLU A 94 -2.57 1.41 0.13
CA GLU A 94 -4.02 1.26 -0.03
C GLU A 94 -4.51 -0.17 0.27
N ASN A 95 -3.68 -1.17 -0.03
CA ASN A 95 -4.06 -2.59 0.09
C ASN A 95 -3.47 -3.28 1.32
N TYR A 96 -2.86 -2.52 2.24
CA TYR A 96 -2.20 -3.01 3.44
C TYR A 96 -1.06 -4.01 3.13
N TYR A 97 -0.27 -3.73 2.11
CA TYR A 97 0.94 -4.47 1.76
C TYR A 97 2.19 -3.63 1.97
N TYR A 98 3.20 -4.22 2.60
CA TYR A 98 4.47 -3.57 2.88
C TYR A 98 5.64 -4.43 2.38
N PRO A 99 6.76 -3.80 2.00
CA PRO A 99 7.95 -4.53 1.58
C PRO A 99 8.70 -5.06 2.81
N VAL A 100 9.17 -6.30 2.74
CA VAL A 100 10.16 -6.83 3.67
C VAL A 100 11.53 -6.56 3.08
N ILE A 101 12.24 -5.58 3.64
CA ILE A 101 13.54 -5.13 3.15
C ILE A 101 14.63 -5.65 4.09
N ASP A 102 15.67 -6.28 3.55
CA ASP A 102 16.81 -6.71 4.37
C ASP A 102 17.85 -5.62 4.59
N ARG A 103 18.85 -5.95 5.42
CA ARG A 103 19.99 -5.08 5.75
C ARG A 103 20.84 -4.63 4.56
N ASN A 104 20.68 -5.25 3.39
CA ASN A 104 21.40 -4.91 2.17
C ASN A 104 20.51 -4.14 1.17
N ASN A 105 19.38 -3.58 1.63
CA ASN A 105 18.41 -2.88 0.80
C ASN A 105 17.82 -3.72 -0.33
N ARG A 106 17.60 -5.02 -0.07
CA ARG A 106 16.89 -5.89 -1.02
C ARG A 106 15.48 -6.15 -0.55
N LEU A 107 14.51 -5.97 -1.45
CA LEU A 107 13.12 -6.37 -1.23
C LEU A 107 13.04 -7.90 -1.32
N ASN A 108 12.86 -8.54 -0.16
CA ASN A 108 12.83 -9.99 -0.01
C ASN A 108 11.44 -10.60 -0.05
N ALA A 109 10.41 -9.82 0.28
CA ALA A 109 9.01 -10.19 0.15
C ALA A 109 8.12 -8.94 0.13
N VAL A 110 6.85 -9.13 -0.22
CA VAL A 110 5.78 -8.15 0.01
C VAL A 110 4.70 -8.83 0.84
N CYS A 111 4.45 -8.32 2.03
CA CYS A 111 3.63 -8.97 3.04
C CYS A 111 2.44 -8.10 3.45
N LYS A 112 1.39 -8.74 3.98
CA LYS A 112 0.21 -8.04 4.47
C LYS A 112 0.44 -7.49 5.89
N SER A 113 0.05 -6.24 6.13
CA SER A 113 0.03 -5.62 7.45
C SER A 113 -1.34 -5.74 8.11
N SER A 114 -1.39 -5.49 9.42
CA SER A 114 -2.63 -5.14 10.10
C SER A 114 -3.15 -3.79 9.58
N ASP A 115 -4.45 -3.54 9.75
CA ASP A 115 -5.09 -2.29 9.36
C ASP A 115 -5.10 -1.23 10.48
N PHE A 116 -4.46 -1.53 11.62
CA PHE A 116 -4.26 -0.66 12.78
C PHE A 116 -3.01 -1.08 13.58
N THR A 117 -2.61 -0.21 14.51
CA THR A 117 -1.64 -0.49 15.59
C THR A 117 -2.40 -0.69 16.90
N PRO A 118 -2.30 -1.86 17.58
CA PRO A 118 -2.89 -2.04 18.90
C PRO A 118 -2.11 -1.23 19.94
N VAL A 119 -2.83 -0.56 20.83
CA VAL A 119 -2.27 0.26 21.90
C VAL A 119 -2.97 -0.04 23.22
N SER A 120 -2.16 -0.12 24.28
CA SER A 120 -2.59 -0.37 25.66
C SER A 120 -1.66 0.41 26.59
N GLY A 121 -2.20 0.97 27.66
CA GLY A 121 -1.43 1.79 28.59
C GLY A 121 -2.10 1.91 29.96
N ASP A 122 -1.29 2.20 30.97
CA ASP A 122 -1.79 2.53 32.31
C ASP A 122 -2.25 3.98 32.38
N ILE A 123 -2.92 4.34 33.49
CA ILE A 123 -3.26 5.72 33.79
C ILE A 123 -2.01 6.62 33.76
N ASN A 124 -2.13 7.80 33.15
CA ASN A 124 -1.08 8.77 32.90
C ASN A 124 0.11 8.27 32.06
N SER A 125 -0.03 7.15 31.36
CA SER A 125 1.01 6.68 30.43
C SER A 125 0.92 7.39 29.08
N ASP A 126 2.08 7.66 28.50
CA ASP A 126 2.21 8.30 27.18
C ASP A 126 2.77 7.30 26.17
N LEU A 127 1.99 6.96 25.14
CA LEU A 127 2.47 6.23 23.98
C LEU A 127 2.73 7.21 22.83
N ARG A 128 3.96 7.20 22.31
CA ARG A 128 4.42 8.16 21.31
C ARG A 128 4.71 7.47 19.99
N PHE A 129 4.12 7.99 18.92
CA PHE A 129 4.33 7.53 17.56
C PHE A 129 4.71 8.69 16.64
N LYS A 130 5.26 8.36 15.48
CA LYS A 130 5.57 9.34 14.45
C LYS A 130 5.27 8.77 13.07
N ILE A 131 4.89 9.64 12.15
CA ILE A 131 4.64 9.31 10.77
C ILE A 131 5.17 10.41 9.86
N PHE A 132 5.74 10.05 8.72
CA PHE A 132 6.13 11.02 7.70
C PHE A 132 4.98 11.24 6.74
N ILE A 133 4.55 12.48 6.53
CA ILE A 133 3.50 12.84 5.57
C ILE A 133 4.18 13.48 4.34
N PRO A 134 4.01 12.94 3.13
CA PRO A 134 4.57 13.54 1.93
C PRO A 134 3.82 14.82 1.54
N SER A 135 4.37 15.59 0.62
CA SER A 135 3.68 16.75 0.04
C SER A 135 2.45 16.34 -0.79
N GLY A 136 1.45 17.22 -0.84
CA GLY A 136 0.26 17.04 -1.69
C GLY A 136 -0.83 16.14 -1.09
N ILE A 137 -0.73 15.80 0.19
CA ILE A 137 -1.77 15.11 0.93
C ILE A 137 -2.93 16.06 1.22
N GLN A 138 -4.16 15.61 0.98
CA GLN A 138 -5.37 16.43 1.16
C GLN A 138 -5.93 16.32 2.58
N SER A 139 -5.72 15.20 3.27
CA SER A 139 -6.21 14.97 4.62
C SER A 139 -5.30 13.99 5.35
N LEU A 140 -4.96 14.30 6.60
CA LEU A 140 -4.42 13.36 7.57
C LEU A 140 -5.50 13.09 8.62
N LYS A 141 -5.90 11.82 8.76
CA LYS A 141 -6.81 11.37 9.79
C LYS A 141 -6.13 10.36 10.70
N VAL A 142 -6.21 10.59 12.00
CA VAL A 142 -5.77 9.67 13.05
C VAL A 142 -6.98 9.32 13.92
N GLU A 143 -7.19 8.03 14.16
CA GLU A 143 -8.37 7.51 14.85
C GLU A 143 -7.94 6.54 15.96
N LEU A 144 -8.56 6.67 17.12
CA LEU A 144 -8.62 5.64 18.16
C LEU A 144 -10.00 4.98 18.11
N SER A 145 -10.04 3.66 18.31
CA SER A 145 -11.29 2.94 18.52
C SER A 145 -11.11 1.79 19.49
N GLY A 146 -12.00 1.74 20.49
CA GLY A 146 -11.96 0.74 21.55
C GLY A 146 -12.95 1.08 22.68
N ASN A 147 -13.36 0.06 23.44
CA ASN A 147 -14.34 0.20 24.51
C ASN A 147 -13.74 -0.03 25.91
N ASN A 148 -12.43 -0.22 26.01
CA ASN A 148 -11.76 -0.59 27.26
C ASN A 148 -10.81 0.53 27.70
N GLY A 149 -11.27 1.35 28.65
CA GLY A 149 -10.51 2.45 29.21
C GLY A 149 -10.80 3.79 28.54
N ASP A 150 -9.93 4.75 28.84
CA ASP A 150 -10.06 6.15 28.44
C ASP A 150 -8.69 6.64 27.95
N ALA A 151 -8.59 6.91 26.64
CA ALA A 151 -7.33 7.21 25.98
C ALA A 151 -7.53 8.37 25.02
N ASP A 152 -6.81 9.46 25.28
CA ASP A 152 -6.89 10.69 24.52
C ASP A 152 -5.89 10.70 23.36
N LEU A 153 -6.24 11.42 22.30
CA LEU A 153 -5.45 11.54 21.10
C LEU A 153 -4.97 12.98 20.89
N TYR A 154 -3.67 13.16 20.69
CA TYR A 154 -3.06 14.44 20.32
C TYR A 154 -2.11 14.25 19.15
N ILE A 155 -2.13 15.16 18.17
CA ILE A 155 -1.16 15.15 17.07
C ILE A 155 -0.56 16.53 16.84
N LYS A 156 0.69 16.54 16.36
CA LYS A 156 1.43 17.78 16.06
C LYS A 156 2.49 17.58 14.98
N GLN A 157 2.66 18.55 14.10
CA GLN A 157 3.71 18.59 13.11
C GLN A 157 5.06 18.99 13.74
N GLY A 158 6.13 18.30 13.34
CA GLY A 158 7.53 18.63 13.63
C GLY A 158 8.02 18.31 15.05
N THR A 159 7.15 18.41 16.07
CA THR A 159 7.50 18.17 17.47
C THR A 159 6.43 17.34 18.18
N GLN A 160 6.78 16.73 19.31
CA GLN A 160 5.84 15.98 20.13
C GLN A 160 4.70 16.89 20.64
N PRO A 161 3.43 16.47 20.51
CA PRO A 161 2.30 17.20 21.12
C PRO A 161 2.34 17.12 22.65
N LEU A 162 1.80 18.17 23.28
CA LEU A 162 1.39 18.23 24.68
C LEU A 162 -0.11 18.53 24.74
N PRO A 163 -0.80 18.28 25.87
CA PRO A 163 -2.23 18.55 25.98
C PRO A 163 -2.64 19.97 25.57
N PHE A 164 -1.84 20.97 25.95
CA PHE A 164 -2.08 22.37 25.60
C PHE A 164 -1.26 22.88 24.40
N LEU A 165 -0.49 22.00 23.74
CA LEU A 165 0.34 22.34 22.59
C LEU A 165 0.27 21.21 21.55
N ASN A 166 -0.78 21.25 20.75
CA ASN A 166 -1.05 20.30 19.68
C ASN A 166 -1.62 21.06 18.46
N ASP A 167 -1.63 20.41 17.30
CA ASP A 167 -2.28 20.96 16.11
C ASP A 167 -3.71 20.43 15.98
N CYS A 168 -4.00 19.30 16.61
CA CYS A 168 -5.34 18.76 16.78
C CYS A 168 -5.35 17.72 17.91
N ALA A 169 -6.46 17.67 18.66
CA ALA A 169 -6.68 16.78 19.78
C ALA A 169 -8.14 16.29 19.83
N SER A 170 -8.35 15.16 20.49
CA SER A 170 -9.67 14.59 20.79
C SER A 170 -9.55 13.84 22.12
N GLU A 171 -10.38 14.27 23.08
CA GLU A 171 -10.34 13.86 24.50
C GLU A 171 -11.76 13.43 24.95
N ASN A 172 -12.44 12.65 24.11
CA ASN A 172 -13.80 12.19 24.44
C ASN A 172 -13.71 11.10 25.50
N ILE A 173 -14.73 11.00 26.34
CA ILE A 173 -14.85 9.88 27.29
C ILE A 173 -14.74 8.55 26.53
N GLY A 174 -13.73 7.77 26.86
CA GLY A 174 -13.46 6.46 26.29
C GLY A 174 -12.25 6.47 25.35
N SER A 175 -12.23 5.60 24.34
CA SER A 175 -11.11 5.53 23.40
C SER A 175 -11.60 5.55 21.95
N ASN A 176 -12.57 6.42 21.67
CA ASN A 176 -13.20 6.60 20.36
C ASN A 176 -12.95 8.02 19.86
N ASP A 177 -11.69 8.32 19.66
CA ASP A 177 -11.20 9.65 19.34
C ASP A 177 -10.79 9.78 17.88
N SER A 178 -11.00 10.96 17.31
CA SER A 178 -10.69 11.22 15.91
C SER A 178 -10.15 12.62 15.75
N CYS A 179 -9.00 12.71 15.10
CA CYS A 179 -8.35 13.95 14.80
C CYS A 179 -8.04 14.02 13.29
N GLN A 180 -8.52 15.08 12.63
CA GLN A 180 -8.35 15.29 11.20
C GLN A 180 -7.69 16.64 10.93
N VAL A 181 -6.63 16.64 10.14
CA VAL A 181 -5.96 17.84 9.63
C VAL A 181 -6.12 17.87 8.11
N ASN A 182 -6.72 18.95 7.61
CA ASN A 182 -6.87 19.17 6.18
C ASN A 182 -5.61 19.83 5.61
N ASN A 183 -5.17 19.39 4.43
CA ASN A 183 -3.94 19.83 3.77
C ASN A 183 -2.72 19.86 4.72
N PRO A 184 -2.38 18.73 5.38
CA PRO A 184 -1.29 18.69 6.34
C PRO A 184 0.03 19.10 5.70
N THR A 185 0.83 19.90 6.42
CA THR A 185 2.20 20.22 6.01
C THR A 185 3.02 18.93 5.87
N ALA A 186 3.78 18.83 4.79
CA ALA A 186 4.71 17.73 4.59
C ALA A 186 5.75 17.66 5.72
N GLY A 187 6.21 16.45 6.05
CA GLY A 187 7.20 16.22 7.09
C GLY A 187 6.70 15.28 8.18
N THR A 188 7.43 15.22 9.28
CA THR A 188 7.10 14.33 10.39
C THR A 188 5.96 14.88 11.23
N TRP A 189 4.95 14.06 11.44
CA TRP A 189 3.86 14.27 12.39
C TRP A 189 4.04 13.34 13.57
N HIS A 190 3.90 13.89 14.77
CA HIS A 190 3.95 13.18 16.03
C HIS A 190 2.53 12.92 16.51
N ILE A 191 2.33 11.72 17.04
CA ILE A 191 1.06 11.26 17.61
C ILE A 191 1.34 10.88 19.06
N LEU A 192 0.50 11.34 19.96
CA LEU A 192 0.46 10.95 21.36
C LEU A 192 -0.88 10.29 21.63
N VAL A 193 -0.83 9.09 22.20
CA VAL A 193 -1.96 8.45 22.85
C VAL A 193 -1.70 8.52 24.35
N HIS A 194 -2.54 9.26 25.07
CA HIS A 194 -2.40 9.48 26.51
C HIS A 194 -3.48 8.72 27.27
N GLY A 195 -3.10 7.92 28.27
CA GLY A 195 -4.08 7.22 29.09
C GLY A 195 -4.67 8.11 30.18
N TYR A 196 -5.83 8.72 29.94
CA TYR A 196 -6.59 9.39 31.01
C TYR A 196 -7.00 8.40 32.10
N SER A 197 -7.31 7.16 31.70
CA SER A 197 -7.37 6.00 32.58
C SER A 197 -6.64 4.81 31.94
N LYS A 198 -6.55 3.68 32.65
CA LYS A 198 -6.00 2.47 32.05
C LYS A 198 -6.84 2.05 30.86
N PHE A 199 -6.20 1.82 29.71
CA PHE A 199 -6.83 1.36 28.49
C PHE A 199 -6.11 0.14 27.91
N SER A 200 -6.84 -0.67 27.15
CA SER A 200 -6.28 -1.88 26.54
C SER A 200 -6.94 -2.27 25.23
N ASP A 201 -6.14 -2.80 24.32
CA ASP A 201 -6.57 -3.30 23.00
C ASP A 201 -7.32 -2.23 22.18
N VAL A 202 -6.98 -0.96 22.39
CA VAL A 202 -7.44 0.17 21.58
C VAL A 202 -6.71 0.14 20.25
N LYS A 203 -7.40 0.46 19.17
CA LYS A 203 -6.84 0.46 17.82
C LYS A 203 -6.49 1.89 17.42
N LEU A 204 -5.21 2.14 17.17
CA LEU A 204 -4.73 3.36 16.51
C LEU A 204 -4.67 3.14 15.01
N LYS A 205 -5.32 4.01 14.23
CA LYS A 205 -5.34 3.96 12.77
C LYS A 205 -4.96 5.30 12.17
N VAL A 206 -4.10 5.28 11.15
CA VAL A 206 -3.68 6.49 10.43
C VAL A 206 -4.00 6.40 8.93
N LYS A 207 -4.58 7.45 8.36
CA LYS A 207 -4.97 7.53 6.94
C LYS A 207 -4.61 8.90 6.34
N PHE A 208 -4.05 8.88 5.14
CA PHE A 208 -3.71 10.05 4.33
C PHE A 208 -3.35 9.63 2.90
#